data_AF-A0AA40H9Y3-F1
#
_entry.id   AF-A0AA40H9Y3-F1
#
_cell.length_a   1.000
_cell.length_b   1.000
_cell.length_c   1.000
_cell.angle_alpha   90.00
_cell.angle_beta   90.00
_cell.angle_gamma   90.00
#
_symmetry.space_group_name_H-M   'P 1'
#
loop_
_entity.id
_entity.type
_entity.pdbx_description
1 polymer ?
#
loop_
_entity_poly.entity_id
_entity_poly.type
_entity_poly.pdbx_seq_one_letter_code
_entity_poly.pdbx_strand_id
1 'polypeptide(L)'
;MPNKGDHGLGNEKFKPVVPWPHVEGVEVDLESIRRKNKAKNELNNHGGGDNKQQNIIQRQYLTFKPQTFVYQDPVLRPEVLGNFEPKEPEPHGVVGGPGEEAKPYVLGPDYKESIQASIKEFGFNMVASDMISLDRSVNDLRQEECKYWHYDDNLLTSSVVIVFHNEGWSTLMRTVHSVIKRTPRKYLAEIVLIDDFSNKAHLKERLDEYIKQWNGLVKVFRNERREGLIQARSIGAQKAKLGQVLVYLDAHCEVGINWYAPLIAPISKDRTTCTVPLIDVIDGNTYKIVPQGGGDEDGFARGAWDWSMLWKRVPLTKREKESRKTKTEPYRSPAMAGGLFAIERDFFFELGLYDPGLQIWGGENFEISYKIWQCGGKLLFVPCSRVGHIYRLQGWQGNPPPVYVGSSPTLKNYVRVVEVWWDEYKDYFYASRPETKALPYGDISELKKFREDHNCKSFKWFMEEIAYDITSYYPLPPKNVDWGEIRGFETAYCIDSMGHTNGGFIELGPCHRMGGNQLFRINEANQLMQYDQCLTKGPDGSKIMITHCNQNEYKDWQYFKNLHRFTHIPSGKCLDRSEVLHQVFISECDSSKATQKWEMNNILSV
;
A
#
# COMPACT_ATOMS: atom_id res chain seq x y z
N MET A 1 -21.77 50.41 33.92
CA MET A 1 -20.58 50.94 34.63
C MET A 1 -20.66 50.55 36.09
N PRO A 2 -19.54 50.41 36.82
CA PRO A 2 -18.15 50.22 36.36
C PRO A 2 -17.93 48.68 36.23
N ASN A 3 -16.88 47.95 36.65
CA ASN A 3 -15.39 48.05 36.54
C ASN A 3 -14.87 46.57 36.40
N LYS A 4 -13.73 46.19 35.77
CA LYS A 4 -12.29 46.31 36.16
C LYS A 4 -11.98 45.91 37.61
N GLY A 5 -10.99 45.09 37.95
CA GLY A 5 -9.96 44.32 37.22
C GLY A 5 -9.03 43.72 38.31
N ASP A 6 -7.91 43.05 38.11
CA ASP A 6 -7.17 42.42 37.01
C ASP A 6 -5.86 41.90 37.67
N HIS A 7 -5.14 40.95 37.07
CA HIS A 7 -3.80 40.44 37.42
C HIS A 7 -3.32 40.35 38.90
N GLY A 8 -3.04 39.12 39.36
CA GLY A 8 -2.13 38.81 40.47
C GLY A 8 -1.25 37.59 40.15
N LEU A 9 0.07 37.70 40.32
CA LEU A 9 1.01 36.60 40.04
C LEU A 9 1.06 35.59 41.20
N GLY A 10 0.70 34.33 40.93
CA GLY A 10 0.84 33.20 41.87
C GLY A 10 2.20 32.51 41.74
N ASN A 11 3.01 32.55 42.80
CA ASN A 11 4.36 31.99 42.84
C ASN A 11 4.37 30.58 43.47
N GLU A 12 4.07 29.55 42.67
CA GLU A 12 4.11 28.14 43.09
C GLU A 12 5.47 27.50 42.79
N LYS A 13 6.05 26.85 43.80
CA LYS A 13 7.44 26.34 43.76
C LYS A 13 7.51 24.93 43.15
N PHE A 14 8.59 24.67 42.41
CA PHE A 14 9.02 23.30 42.07
C PHE A 14 9.05 22.43 43.35
N LYS A 15 8.28 21.34 43.37
CA LYS A 15 8.40 20.27 44.36
C LYS A 15 9.41 19.24 43.83
N PRO A 16 10.49 18.91 44.54
CA PRO A 16 11.40 17.87 44.09
C PRO A 16 10.68 16.51 44.09
N VAL A 17 10.89 15.74 43.02
CA VAL A 17 10.33 14.39 42.89
C VAL A 17 11.05 13.44 43.86
N VAL A 18 10.29 12.53 44.47
CA VAL A 18 10.80 11.53 45.42
C VAL A 18 11.88 10.67 44.74
N PRO A 19 13.02 10.37 45.40
CA PRO A 19 14.03 9.50 44.82
C PRO A 19 13.47 8.09 44.58
N TRP A 20 13.77 7.54 43.41
CA TRP A 20 13.46 6.14 43.09
C TRP A 20 14.24 5.21 44.01
N PRO A 21 13.65 4.08 44.47
CA PRO A 21 14.35 3.13 45.32
C PRO A 21 15.53 2.49 44.59
N HIS A 22 16.63 2.26 45.32
CA HIS A 22 17.69 1.37 44.85
C HIS A 22 17.11 -0.02 44.58
N VAL A 23 17.44 -0.57 43.40
CA VAL A 23 17.31 -2.00 43.11
C VAL A 23 18.73 -2.55 43.14
N GLU A 24 19.04 -3.36 44.16
CA GLU A 24 20.32 -4.05 44.23
C GLU A 24 20.42 -5.05 43.07
N GLY A 25 21.62 -5.14 42.47
CA GLY A 25 21.84 -5.97 41.28
C GLY A 25 21.73 -7.46 41.62
N VAL A 26 20.70 -8.12 41.07
CA VAL A 26 20.65 -9.59 41.05
C VAL A 26 21.68 -10.08 40.04
N GLU A 27 22.85 -10.48 40.52
CA GLU A 27 23.91 -11.05 39.69
C GLU A 27 23.49 -12.44 39.18
N VAL A 28 23.09 -12.51 37.91
CA VAL A 28 22.56 -13.74 37.31
C VAL A 28 23.73 -14.63 36.88
N ASP A 29 24.00 -15.69 37.63
CA ASP A 29 24.96 -16.73 37.25
C ASP A 29 24.51 -17.48 35.98
N LEU A 30 25.07 -17.04 34.85
CA LEU A 30 24.85 -17.64 33.53
C LEU A 30 25.54 -19.01 33.39
N GLU A 31 26.54 -19.36 34.21
CA GLU A 31 27.12 -20.71 34.24
C GLU A 31 26.17 -21.70 34.92
N SER A 32 25.58 -21.36 36.06
CA SER A 32 24.52 -22.16 36.72
C SER A 32 23.37 -22.48 35.76
N ILE A 33 22.90 -21.48 35.01
CA ILE A 33 21.83 -21.66 34.01
C ILE A 33 22.31 -22.54 32.84
N ARG A 34 23.53 -22.33 32.32
CA ARG A 34 24.11 -23.19 31.26
C ARG A 34 24.30 -24.62 31.72
N ARG A 35 24.77 -24.86 32.96
CA ARG A 35 24.94 -26.20 33.55
C ARG A 35 23.59 -26.89 33.77
N LYS A 36 22.56 -26.18 34.26
CA LYS A 36 21.18 -26.71 34.33
C LYS A 36 20.64 -27.12 32.96
N ASN A 37 20.82 -26.28 31.94
CA ASN A 37 20.35 -26.59 30.59
C ASN A 37 21.14 -27.74 29.93
N LYS A 38 22.45 -27.85 30.18
CA LYS A 38 23.27 -28.98 29.71
C LYS A 38 22.84 -30.28 30.38
N ALA A 39 22.69 -30.31 31.71
CA ALA A 39 22.20 -31.46 32.45
C ALA A 39 20.79 -31.89 31.99
N LYS A 40 19.90 -30.94 31.68
CA LYS A 40 18.55 -31.22 31.18
C LYS A 40 18.55 -31.83 29.76
N ASN A 41 19.53 -31.48 28.93
CA ASN A 41 19.72 -32.10 27.61
C ASN A 41 20.42 -33.48 27.71
N GLU A 42 21.30 -33.68 28.68
CA GLU A 42 21.99 -34.96 28.92
C GLU A 42 21.05 -36.01 29.54
N LEU A 43 20.15 -35.60 30.46
CA LEU A 43 19.09 -36.45 31.03
C LEU A 43 18.06 -36.93 29.99
N ASN A 44 17.89 -36.22 28.88
CA ASN A 44 16.96 -36.62 27.81
C ASN A 44 17.55 -37.70 26.86
N ASN A 45 18.81 -38.10 27.01
CA ASN A 45 19.56 -38.78 25.94
C ASN A 45 19.98 -40.23 26.25
N HIS A 46 19.83 -40.73 27.48
CA HIS A 46 20.24 -42.09 27.87
C HIS A 46 19.13 -42.85 28.63
N GLY A 47 18.55 -43.84 27.96
CA GLY A 47 17.49 -44.71 28.46
C GLY A 47 16.17 -44.52 27.70
N GLY A 48 15.64 -45.51 26.96
CA GLY A 48 16.23 -46.80 26.57
C GLY A 48 15.13 -47.80 26.19
N GLY A 49 15.23 -48.39 24.98
CA GLY A 49 14.33 -49.45 24.52
C GLY A 49 12.95 -48.99 24.00
N ASP A 50 12.61 -49.46 22.80
CA ASP A 50 11.27 -49.87 22.35
C ASP A 50 10.04 -49.05 22.79
N ASN A 51 9.87 -47.85 22.21
CA ASN A 51 8.53 -47.29 21.96
C ASN A 51 8.46 -46.20 20.86
N LYS A 52 9.33 -46.29 19.83
CA LYS A 52 9.48 -45.26 18.77
C LYS A 52 8.35 -45.21 17.72
N GLN A 53 7.17 -45.77 17.99
CA GLN A 53 6.11 -45.93 16.98
C GLN A 53 4.69 -45.49 17.43
N GLN A 54 4.52 -44.93 18.64
CA GLN A 54 3.18 -44.53 19.16
C GLN A 54 3.02 -43.09 19.66
N ASN A 55 4.04 -42.23 19.57
CA ASN A 55 3.93 -40.79 19.90
C ASN A 55 4.26 -39.87 18.72
N ILE A 56 3.82 -40.25 17.51
CA ILE A 56 3.65 -39.28 16.42
C ILE A 56 2.37 -38.50 16.71
N ILE A 57 2.48 -37.44 17.51
CA ILE A 57 1.42 -36.42 17.57
C ILE A 57 1.40 -35.76 16.19
N GLN A 58 0.44 -36.15 15.35
CA GLN A 58 0.12 -35.41 14.14
C GLN A 58 -0.31 -34.01 14.58
N ARG A 59 0.56 -33.03 14.34
CA ARG A 59 0.23 -31.61 14.51
C ARG A 59 -0.80 -31.29 13.43
N GLN A 60 -2.08 -31.38 13.78
CA GLN A 60 -3.18 -31.16 12.84
C GLN A 60 -3.24 -29.67 12.49
N TYR A 61 -2.60 -29.32 11.37
CA TYR A 61 -2.58 -27.97 10.83
C TYR A 61 -4.00 -27.50 10.52
N LEU A 62 -4.23 -26.19 10.67
CA LEU A 62 -5.49 -25.57 10.30
C LEU A 62 -5.61 -25.53 8.77
N THR A 63 -6.81 -25.88 8.29
CA THR A 63 -7.15 -25.93 6.86
C THR A 63 -8.44 -25.15 6.64
N PHE A 64 -8.47 -24.31 5.61
CA PHE A 64 -9.68 -23.63 5.15
C PHE A 64 -10.79 -24.65 4.81
N LYS A 65 -12.08 -24.25 4.93
CA LYS A 65 -13.20 -25.11 4.50
C LYS A 65 -13.02 -25.57 3.03
N PRO A 66 -13.34 -26.83 2.71
CA PRO A 66 -13.28 -27.33 1.34
C PRO A 66 -14.31 -26.64 0.44
N GLN A 67 -14.06 -26.67 -0.88
CA GLN A 67 -15.03 -26.22 -1.87
C GLN A 67 -16.27 -27.14 -1.86
N THR A 68 -17.43 -26.61 -1.49
CA THR A 68 -18.74 -27.31 -1.55
C THR A 68 -19.60 -26.85 -2.72
N PHE A 69 -19.31 -25.67 -3.29
CA PHE A 69 -20.08 -25.08 -4.38
C PHE A 69 -19.55 -25.55 -5.74
N VAL A 70 -20.45 -25.96 -6.63
CA VAL A 70 -20.11 -26.47 -7.96
C VAL A 70 -20.42 -25.40 -9.00
N TYR A 71 -19.40 -24.97 -9.73
CA TYR A 71 -19.48 -23.94 -10.76
C TYR A 71 -18.62 -24.35 -11.97
N GLN A 72 -19.13 -24.17 -13.18
CA GLN A 72 -18.40 -24.54 -14.41
C GLN A 72 -17.57 -23.36 -14.94
N ASP A 73 -16.37 -23.62 -15.47
CA ASP A 73 -15.57 -22.57 -16.12
C ASP A 73 -16.37 -21.90 -17.26
N PRO A 74 -16.26 -20.57 -17.42
CA PRO A 74 -16.89 -19.90 -18.54
C PRO A 74 -16.28 -20.36 -19.87
N VAL A 75 -17.09 -20.33 -20.94
CA VAL A 75 -16.70 -20.80 -22.26
C VAL A 75 -16.69 -19.65 -23.25
N LEU A 76 -15.53 -19.35 -23.84
CA LEU A 76 -15.39 -18.40 -24.93
C LEU A 76 -16.04 -18.95 -26.22
N ARG A 77 -16.93 -18.18 -26.85
CA ARG A 77 -17.64 -18.52 -28.09
C ARG A 77 -17.54 -17.35 -29.09
N PRO A 78 -16.45 -17.22 -29.87
CA PRO A 78 -16.12 -15.99 -30.62
C PRO A 78 -17.17 -15.45 -31.60
N GLU A 79 -18.14 -16.27 -32.01
CA GLU A 79 -19.23 -15.87 -32.93
C GLU A 79 -20.57 -15.58 -32.21
N VAL A 80 -20.64 -15.80 -30.89
CA VAL A 80 -21.89 -15.71 -30.11
C VAL A 80 -21.71 -14.79 -28.92
N LEU A 81 -22.40 -13.65 -28.92
CA LEU A 81 -22.38 -12.66 -27.84
C LEU A 81 -22.68 -13.32 -26.48
N GLY A 82 -21.90 -12.97 -25.46
CA GLY A 82 -21.95 -13.57 -24.12
C GLY A 82 -23.28 -13.33 -23.41
N ASN A 83 -23.73 -14.33 -22.63
CA ASN A 83 -25.03 -14.30 -21.95
C ASN A 83 -25.20 -13.22 -20.86
N PHE A 84 -24.12 -12.52 -20.49
CA PHE A 84 -24.13 -11.38 -19.56
C PHE A 84 -23.87 -10.02 -20.23
N GLU A 85 -23.66 -9.99 -21.54
CA GLU A 85 -23.42 -8.74 -22.27
C GLU A 85 -24.75 -8.00 -22.52
N PRO A 86 -24.79 -6.65 -22.46
CA PRO A 86 -25.98 -5.89 -22.82
C PRO A 86 -26.40 -6.17 -24.26
N LYS A 87 -27.68 -6.51 -24.45
CA LYS A 87 -28.26 -6.76 -25.79
C LYS A 87 -28.43 -5.50 -26.63
N GLU A 88 -28.55 -4.36 -25.94
CA GLU A 88 -28.70 -3.02 -26.50
C GLU A 88 -27.69 -2.09 -25.80
N PRO A 89 -27.25 -0.99 -26.43
CA PRO A 89 -26.38 0.00 -25.80
C PRO A 89 -26.93 0.54 -24.49
N GLU A 90 -26.06 0.82 -23.52
CA GLU A 90 -26.50 1.38 -22.23
C GLU A 90 -27.06 2.80 -22.41
N PRO A 91 -28.30 3.08 -21.94
CA PRO A 91 -28.87 4.42 -22.07
C PRO A 91 -28.09 5.42 -21.22
N HIS A 92 -27.90 6.61 -21.77
CA HIS A 92 -27.22 7.73 -21.13
C HIS A 92 -28.00 8.21 -19.90
N GLY A 93 -27.30 8.71 -18.88
CA GLY A 93 -27.93 9.30 -17.70
C GLY A 93 -28.66 10.60 -18.03
N VAL A 94 -28.08 11.41 -18.92
CA VAL A 94 -28.74 12.54 -19.61
C VAL A 94 -28.42 12.46 -21.09
N VAL A 95 -29.43 12.51 -21.96
CA VAL A 95 -29.22 12.44 -23.42
C VAL A 95 -28.42 13.67 -23.89
N GLY A 96 -27.24 13.43 -24.46
CA GLY A 96 -26.29 14.49 -24.83
C GLY A 96 -25.63 15.21 -23.62
N GLY A 97 -25.73 14.65 -22.42
CA GLY A 97 -25.21 15.24 -21.19
C GLY A 97 -23.67 15.27 -21.10
N PRO A 98 -23.12 16.11 -20.20
CA PRO A 98 -21.68 16.16 -19.96
C PRO A 98 -21.18 14.85 -19.34
N GLY A 99 -20.01 14.39 -19.79
CA GLY A 99 -19.34 13.20 -19.25
C GLY A 99 -19.92 11.83 -19.67
N GLU A 100 -21.03 11.78 -20.39
CA GLU A 100 -21.57 10.53 -20.98
C GLU A 100 -20.54 9.88 -21.93
N GLU A 101 -20.63 8.55 -22.10
CA GLU A 101 -19.65 7.70 -22.80
C GLU A 101 -18.21 7.90 -22.29
N ALA A 102 -18.03 8.36 -21.05
CA ALA A 102 -16.75 8.82 -20.50
C ALA A 102 -16.02 9.88 -21.35
N LYS A 103 -16.76 10.74 -22.07
CA LYS A 103 -16.17 11.86 -22.83
C LYS A 103 -15.60 12.92 -21.87
N PRO A 104 -14.43 13.51 -22.17
CA PRO A 104 -13.80 14.49 -21.29
C PRO A 104 -14.66 15.76 -21.17
N TYR A 105 -15.07 16.10 -19.96
CA TYR A 105 -15.79 17.33 -19.67
C TYR A 105 -14.80 18.42 -19.24
N VAL A 106 -14.66 19.46 -20.05
CA VAL A 106 -13.72 20.57 -19.81
C VAL A 106 -14.52 21.84 -19.56
N LEU A 107 -14.38 22.39 -18.35
CA LEU A 107 -15.02 23.65 -17.94
C LEU A 107 -14.22 24.87 -18.41
N GLY A 108 -14.92 25.97 -18.67
CA GLY A 108 -14.35 27.26 -19.05
C GLY A 108 -13.55 27.96 -17.93
N PRO A 109 -12.79 29.02 -18.27
CA PRO A 109 -11.93 29.72 -17.31
C PRO A 109 -12.69 30.34 -16.14
N ASP A 110 -13.96 30.67 -16.32
CA ASP A 110 -14.83 31.28 -15.30
C ASP A 110 -15.02 30.37 -14.07
N TYR A 111 -14.86 29.05 -14.23
CA TYR A 111 -14.96 28.08 -13.14
C TYR A 111 -13.64 27.87 -12.38
N LYS A 112 -12.53 28.46 -12.82
CA LYS A 112 -11.16 28.17 -12.34
C LYS A 112 -11.03 28.25 -10.81
N GLU A 113 -11.59 29.27 -10.17
CA GLU A 113 -11.49 29.45 -8.71
C GLU A 113 -12.28 28.37 -7.96
N SER A 114 -13.52 28.10 -8.38
CA SER A 114 -14.36 27.02 -7.83
C SER A 114 -13.73 25.64 -8.02
N ILE A 115 -13.09 25.39 -9.18
CA ILE A 115 -12.34 24.17 -9.46
C ILE A 115 -11.17 24.06 -8.47
N GLN A 116 -10.33 25.09 -8.34
CA GLN A 116 -9.20 25.09 -7.41
C GLN A 116 -9.62 24.92 -5.95
N ALA A 117 -10.73 25.53 -5.52
CA ALA A 117 -11.32 25.31 -4.20
C ALA A 117 -11.73 23.85 -3.98
N SER A 118 -12.45 23.25 -4.95
CA SER A 118 -12.87 21.84 -4.84
C SER A 118 -11.71 20.85 -4.84
N ILE A 119 -10.65 21.11 -5.62
CA ILE A 119 -9.43 20.29 -5.64
C ILE A 119 -8.70 20.38 -4.30
N LYS A 120 -8.60 21.57 -3.71
CA LYS A 120 -7.99 21.78 -2.40
C LYS A 120 -8.69 20.97 -1.30
N GLU A 121 -10.02 20.89 -1.36
CA GLU A 121 -10.86 20.19 -0.36
C GLU A 121 -10.93 18.66 -0.57
N PHE A 122 -11.24 18.19 -1.78
CA PHE A 122 -11.53 16.77 -2.06
C PHE A 122 -10.41 16.04 -2.81
N GLY A 123 -9.57 16.79 -3.54
CA GLY A 123 -8.56 16.27 -4.45
C GLY A 123 -9.07 16.00 -5.86
N PHE A 124 -10.31 16.39 -6.16
CA PHE A 124 -10.97 16.21 -7.45
C PHE A 124 -11.62 17.53 -7.88
N ASN A 125 -11.81 17.72 -9.19
CA ASN A 125 -12.66 18.79 -9.70
C ASN A 125 -14.13 18.42 -9.43
N MET A 126 -14.67 18.84 -8.28
CA MET A 126 -16.07 18.54 -7.95
C MET A 126 -17.04 19.32 -8.82
N VAL A 127 -16.66 20.50 -9.30
CA VAL A 127 -17.51 21.34 -10.18
C VAL A 127 -17.87 20.59 -11.47
N ALA A 128 -16.89 19.89 -12.07
CA ALA A 128 -17.16 19.01 -13.21
C ALA A 128 -17.96 17.76 -12.82
N SER A 129 -17.65 17.14 -11.67
CA SER A 129 -18.40 15.96 -11.16
C SER A 129 -19.89 16.26 -10.95
N ASP A 130 -20.21 17.36 -10.29
CA ASP A 130 -21.57 17.71 -9.88
C ASP A 130 -22.49 18.05 -11.08
N MET A 131 -21.92 18.30 -12.27
CA MET A 131 -22.65 18.49 -13.53
C MET A 131 -22.82 17.20 -14.34
N ILE A 132 -21.98 16.18 -14.12
CA ILE A 132 -22.04 14.88 -14.82
C ILE A 132 -23.09 13.98 -14.16
N SER A 133 -23.92 13.31 -14.95
CA SER A 133 -25.00 12.44 -14.43
C SER A 133 -24.48 11.31 -13.54
N LEU A 134 -25.12 11.07 -12.39
CA LEU A 134 -24.78 9.96 -11.49
C LEU A 134 -24.97 8.60 -12.19
N ASP A 135 -25.90 8.54 -13.15
CA ASP A 135 -26.19 7.38 -13.98
C ASP A 135 -25.54 7.45 -15.37
N ARG A 136 -24.46 8.22 -15.56
CA ARG A 136 -23.81 8.40 -16.88
C ARG A 136 -23.39 7.07 -17.53
N SER A 137 -23.47 6.99 -18.85
CA SER A 137 -22.80 5.94 -19.62
C SER A 137 -21.28 6.11 -19.59
N VAL A 138 -20.55 5.01 -19.77
CA VAL A 138 -19.07 4.98 -19.80
C VAL A 138 -18.60 4.33 -21.09
N ASN A 139 -17.33 4.56 -21.47
CA ASN A 139 -16.70 3.83 -22.55
C ASN A 139 -16.40 2.37 -22.16
N ASP A 140 -16.31 1.50 -23.16
CA ASP A 140 -15.83 0.13 -22.96
C ASP A 140 -14.32 0.05 -23.21
N LEU A 141 -13.57 -0.36 -22.18
CA LEU A 141 -12.11 -0.54 -22.22
C LEU A 141 -11.70 -2.02 -22.19
N ARG A 142 -12.65 -2.96 -22.29
CA ARG A 142 -12.35 -4.40 -22.41
C ARG A 142 -11.83 -4.72 -23.80
N GLN A 143 -10.95 -5.72 -23.92
CA GLN A 143 -10.63 -6.30 -25.23
C GLN A 143 -11.88 -6.99 -25.80
N GLU A 144 -12.04 -6.97 -27.13
CA GLU A 144 -13.26 -7.45 -27.82
C GLU A 144 -13.63 -8.90 -27.45
N GLU A 145 -12.64 -9.79 -27.27
CA GLU A 145 -12.80 -11.18 -26.80
C GLU A 145 -13.65 -11.29 -25.51
N CYS A 146 -13.63 -10.28 -24.63
CA CYS A 146 -14.40 -10.28 -23.38
C CYS A 146 -15.92 -10.34 -23.57
N LYS A 147 -16.44 -9.88 -24.71
CA LYS A 147 -17.89 -9.86 -25.01
C LYS A 147 -18.43 -11.23 -25.42
N TYR A 148 -17.56 -12.23 -25.59
CA TYR A 148 -17.90 -13.55 -26.15
C TYR A 148 -17.76 -14.69 -25.11
N TRP A 149 -17.53 -14.38 -23.85
CA TRP A 149 -17.55 -15.37 -22.76
C TRP A 149 -18.98 -15.67 -22.32
N HIS A 150 -19.29 -16.96 -22.24
CA HIS A 150 -20.53 -17.48 -21.68
C HIS A 150 -20.26 -18.01 -20.28
N TYR A 151 -20.85 -17.36 -19.27
CA TYR A 151 -20.70 -17.69 -17.85
C TYR A 151 -21.86 -18.56 -17.39
N ASP A 152 -21.61 -19.46 -16.43
CA ASP A 152 -22.68 -20.18 -15.74
C ASP A 152 -23.51 -19.18 -14.90
N ASP A 153 -24.84 -19.32 -14.94
CA ASP A 153 -25.77 -18.46 -14.20
C ASP A 153 -25.79 -18.75 -12.68
N ASN A 154 -25.06 -19.78 -12.25
CA ASN A 154 -24.84 -20.16 -10.86
C ASN A 154 -23.72 -19.35 -10.16
N LEU A 155 -23.62 -18.04 -10.40
CA LEU A 155 -22.64 -17.19 -9.71
C LEU A 155 -23.02 -16.97 -8.23
N LEU A 156 -22.00 -16.88 -7.36
CA LEU A 156 -22.17 -16.44 -5.98
C LEU A 156 -22.75 -15.02 -5.89
N THR A 157 -23.51 -14.75 -4.83
CA THR A 157 -24.02 -13.40 -4.49
C THR A 157 -22.94 -12.56 -3.78
N SER A 158 -23.01 -11.23 -3.90
CA SER A 158 -22.03 -10.30 -3.30
C SER A 158 -22.66 -9.22 -2.44
N SER A 159 -21.99 -8.91 -1.33
CA SER A 159 -22.14 -7.63 -0.63
C SER A 159 -21.03 -6.69 -1.12
N VAL A 160 -21.39 -5.55 -1.72
CA VAL A 160 -20.42 -4.54 -2.17
C VAL A 160 -20.13 -3.58 -1.02
N VAL A 161 -18.88 -3.52 -0.57
CA VAL A 161 -18.45 -2.72 0.58
C VAL A 161 -17.68 -1.50 0.11
N ILE A 162 -18.15 -0.30 0.50
CA ILE A 162 -17.55 0.99 0.12
C ILE A 162 -17.20 1.75 1.40
N VAL A 163 -15.89 1.90 1.67
CA VAL A 163 -15.41 2.71 2.79
C VAL A 163 -15.20 4.15 2.32
N PHE A 164 -15.71 5.12 3.07
CA PHE A 164 -15.56 6.54 2.73
C PHE A 164 -15.23 7.40 3.96
N HIS A 165 -14.48 8.49 3.71
CA HIS A 165 -14.19 9.52 4.71
C HIS A 165 -14.08 10.89 4.01
N ASN A 166 -14.99 11.81 4.31
CA ASN A 166 -15.06 13.16 3.70
C ASN A 166 -15.14 13.17 2.16
N GLU A 167 -15.69 12.12 1.57
CA GLU A 167 -15.83 11.95 0.12
C GLU A 167 -16.77 13.00 -0.51
N GLY A 168 -16.58 13.30 -1.79
CA GLY A 168 -17.47 14.15 -2.55
C GLY A 168 -18.88 13.53 -2.69
N TRP A 169 -19.94 14.35 -2.69
CA TRP A 169 -21.31 13.83 -2.83
C TRP A 169 -21.49 13.07 -4.15
N SER A 170 -21.13 13.71 -5.27
CA SER A 170 -21.31 13.15 -6.61
C SER A 170 -20.37 11.99 -6.90
N THR A 171 -19.14 11.97 -6.35
CA THR A 171 -18.22 10.83 -6.51
C THR A 171 -18.76 9.60 -5.79
N LEU A 172 -19.07 9.71 -4.48
CA LEU A 172 -19.64 8.61 -3.68
C LEU A 172 -20.93 8.06 -4.29
N MET A 173 -21.85 8.94 -4.70
CA MET A 173 -23.14 8.51 -5.25
C MET A 173 -23.00 7.93 -6.66
N ARG A 174 -22.12 8.45 -7.54
CA ARG A 174 -21.86 7.85 -8.85
C ARG A 174 -21.28 6.45 -8.75
N THR A 175 -20.46 6.16 -7.73
CA THR A 175 -20.03 4.78 -7.43
C THR A 175 -21.22 3.89 -7.10
N VAL A 176 -22.08 4.29 -6.17
CA VAL A 176 -23.29 3.52 -5.78
C VAL A 176 -24.22 3.31 -6.99
N HIS A 177 -24.52 4.36 -7.75
CA HIS A 177 -25.34 4.28 -8.97
C HIS A 177 -24.72 3.33 -10.00
N SER A 178 -23.42 3.42 -10.28
CA SER A 178 -22.75 2.54 -11.26
C SER A 178 -22.88 1.05 -10.89
N VAL A 179 -22.73 0.70 -9.60
CA VAL A 179 -22.89 -0.66 -9.10
C VAL A 179 -24.33 -1.15 -9.28
N ILE A 180 -25.34 -0.32 -8.97
CA ILE A 180 -26.75 -0.66 -9.13
C ILE A 180 -27.15 -0.76 -10.61
N LYS A 181 -26.61 0.10 -11.48
CA LYS A 181 -26.90 0.14 -12.92
C LYS A 181 -26.33 -1.08 -13.66
N ARG A 182 -25.13 -1.54 -13.30
CA ARG A 182 -24.34 -2.53 -14.08
C ARG A 182 -24.15 -3.91 -13.42
N THR A 183 -24.77 -4.15 -12.27
CA THR A 183 -24.75 -5.47 -11.61
C THR A 183 -26.10 -6.17 -11.74
N PRO A 184 -26.19 -7.42 -12.25
CA PRO A 184 -27.48 -8.09 -12.38
C PRO A 184 -28.13 -8.32 -11.01
N ARG A 185 -29.36 -7.85 -10.84
CA ARG A 185 -30.04 -7.70 -9.54
C ARG A 185 -30.07 -8.96 -8.67
N LYS A 186 -30.09 -10.16 -9.27
CA LYS A 186 -30.11 -11.45 -8.54
C LYS A 186 -28.80 -11.75 -7.77
N TYR A 187 -27.70 -11.06 -8.07
CA TYR A 187 -26.41 -11.30 -7.41
C TYR A 187 -25.98 -10.19 -6.44
N LEU A 188 -26.55 -8.98 -6.55
CA LEU A 188 -26.25 -7.86 -5.66
C LEU A 188 -27.09 -7.96 -4.38
N ALA A 189 -26.53 -8.56 -3.33
CA ALA A 189 -27.26 -8.82 -2.08
C ALA A 189 -27.45 -7.55 -1.23
N GLU A 190 -26.45 -6.66 -1.22
CA GLU A 190 -26.48 -5.36 -0.54
C GLU A 190 -25.30 -4.48 -0.98
N ILE A 191 -25.44 -3.17 -0.81
CA ILE A 191 -24.33 -2.20 -0.82
C ILE A 191 -24.17 -1.66 0.60
N VAL A 192 -22.98 -1.81 1.16
CA VAL A 192 -22.64 -1.49 2.55
C VAL A 192 -21.64 -0.33 2.55
N LEU A 193 -22.14 0.86 2.84
CA LEU A 193 -21.34 2.08 2.98
C LEU A 193 -20.81 2.18 4.42
N ILE A 194 -19.51 2.36 4.59
CA ILE A 194 -18.87 2.55 5.91
C ILE A 194 -18.34 3.99 5.99
N ASP A 195 -19.02 4.82 6.78
CA ASP A 195 -18.61 6.18 7.13
C ASP A 195 -17.53 6.11 8.21
N ASP A 196 -16.26 6.22 7.81
CA ASP A 196 -15.12 6.23 8.73
C ASP A 196 -14.97 7.60 9.40
N PHE A 197 -15.99 8.02 10.15
CA PHE A 197 -16.01 9.26 10.93
C PHE A 197 -15.81 10.53 10.08
N SER A 198 -16.56 10.67 8.98
CA SER A 198 -16.59 11.89 8.17
C SER A 198 -17.15 13.09 8.95
N ASN A 199 -16.71 14.31 8.61
CA ASN A 199 -17.21 15.56 9.17
C ASN A 199 -18.02 16.43 8.17
N LYS A 200 -18.03 16.10 6.87
CA LYS A 200 -18.81 16.82 5.87
C LYS A 200 -20.32 16.58 6.06
N ALA A 201 -21.10 17.66 6.17
CA ALA A 201 -22.54 17.59 6.46
C ALA A 201 -23.34 16.81 5.40
N HIS A 202 -22.96 16.85 4.12
CA HIS A 202 -23.66 16.10 3.07
C HIS A 202 -23.59 14.57 3.24
N LEU A 203 -22.67 14.05 4.05
CA LEU A 203 -22.50 12.63 4.32
C LEU A 203 -23.34 12.12 5.51
N LYS A 204 -24.07 13.01 6.20
CA LYS A 204 -24.90 12.69 7.37
C LYS A 204 -26.37 12.54 6.97
N GLU A 205 -27.27 13.36 7.47
CA GLU A 205 -28.73 13.20 7.33
C GLU A 205 -29.17 13.20 5.85
N ARG A 206 -28.51 14.00 5.00
CA ARG A 206 -28.75 14.01 3.54
C ARG A 206 -28.45 12.66 2.89
N LEU A 207 -27.42 11.95 3.34
CA LEU A 207 -27.08 10.61 2.85
C LEU A 207 -28.10 9.59 3.37
N ASP A 208 -28.46 9.65 4.66
CA ASP A 208 -29.43 8.76 5.28
C ASP A 208 -30.82 8.85 4.64
N GLU A 209 -31.23 10.04 4.19
CA GLU A 209 -32.47 10.23 3.43
C GLU A 209 -32.35 9.69 2.00
N TYR A 210 -31.27 10.03 1.28
CA TYR A 210 -31.10 9.71 -0.13
C TYR A 210 -30.99 8.20 -0.40
N ILE A 211 -30.35 7.42 0.48
CA ILE A 211 -30.23 5.97 0.27
C ILE A 211 -31.56 5.20 0.38
N LYS A 212 -32.60 5.79 0.97
CA LYS A 212 -33.93 5.16 1.11
C LYS A 212 -34.60 4.84 -0.22
N GLN A 213 -34.23 5.54 -1.29
CA GLN A 213 -34.77 5.31 -2.64
C GLN A 213 -34.55 3.87 -3.14
N TRP A 214 -33.52 3.18 -2.62
CA TRP A 214 -33.20 1.79 -2.96
C TRP A 214 -33.77 0.77 -1.95
N ASN A 215 -34.77 1.17 -1.15
CA ASN A 215 -35.57 0.31 -0.28
C ASN A 215 -34.76 -0.60 0.68
N GLY A 216 -33.59 -0.14 1.12
CA GLY A 216 -32.70 -0.89 2.03
C GLY A 216 -31.69 -1.81 1.36
N LEU A 217 -31.60 -1.84 0.03
CA LEU A 217 -30.48 -2.47 -0.70
C LEU A 217 -29.15 -1.77 -0.37
N VAL A 218 -29.17 -0.44 -0.29
CA VAL A 218 -28.05 0.39 0.16
C VAL A 218 -28.22 0.70 1.64
N LYS A 219 -27.16 0.50 2.41
CA LYS A 219 -27.11 0.68 3.87
C LYS A 219 -25.86 1.48 4.23
N VAL A 220 -25.95 2.36 5.22
CA VAL A 220 -24.78 3.06 5.78
C VAL A 220 -24.60 2.67 7.25
N PHE A 221 -23.36 2.42 7.63
CA PHE A 221 -22.94 2.28 9.03
C PHE A 221 -21.87 3.33 9.33
N ARG A 222 -21.91 3.91 10.53
CA ARG A 222 -21.03 5.01 10.94
C ARG A 222 -20.12 4.54 12.06
N ASN A 223 -18.81 4.76 11.90
CA ASN A 223 -17.82 4.47 12.94
C ASN A 223 -17.88 5.57 14.02
N GLU A 224 -17.73 5.19 15.28
CA GLU A 224 -17.76 6.11 16.44
C GLU A 224 -16.48 6.96 16.55
N ARG A 225 -15.40 6.53 15.88
CA ARG A 225 -14.11 7.20 15.74
C ARG A 225 -13.54 6.87 14.35
N ARG A 226 -12.47 7.56 13.94
CA ARG A 226 -11.80 7.31 12.65
C ARG A 226 -10.83 6.13 12.73
N GLU A 227 -11.31 4.94 12.42
CA GLU A 227 -10.54 3.69 12.43
C GLU A 227 -9.48 3.64 11.30
N GLY A 228 -9.72 4.37 10.22
CA GLY A 228 -8.90 4.37 9.03
C GLY A 228 -9.29 3.28 8.03
N LEU A 229 -8.86 3.42 6.78
CA LEU A 229 -9.30 2.61 5.63
C LEU A 229 -9.23 1.11 5.90
N ILE A 230 -8.12 0.66 6.48
CA ILE A 230 -7.81 -0.76 6.70
C ILE A 230 -8.84 -1.39 7.66
N GLN A 231 -9.00 -0.78 8.84
CA GLN A 231 -9.91 -1.32 9.87
C GLN A 231 -11.38 -1.03 9.55
N ALA A 232 -11.68 0.06 8.85
CA ALA A 232 -13.01 0.31 8.31
C ALA A 232 -13.42 -0.73 7.23
N ARG A 233 -12.48 -1.25 6.42
CA ARG A 233 -12.75 -2.41 5.54
C ARG A 233 -13.04 -3.69 6.34
N SER A 234 -12.30 -3.96 7.42
CA SER A 234 -12.56 -5.09 8.34
C SER A 234 -13.92 -4.98 9.03
N ILE A 235 -14.31 -3.78 9.48
CA ILE A 235 -15.67 -3.50 9.99
C ILE A 235 -16.71 -3.74 8.88
N GLY A 236 -16.42 -3.32 7.66
CA GLY A 236 -17.23 -3.61 6.48
C GLY A 236 -17.55 -5.11 6.31
N ALA A 237 -16.56 -6.00 6.43
CA ALA A 237 -16.75 -7.46 6.38
C ALA A 237 -17.70 -7.98 7.50
N GLN A 238 -17.67 -7.34 8.68
CA GLN A 238 -18.50 -7.72 9.83
C GLN A 238 -19.94 -7.17 9.73
N LYS A 239 -20.13 -6.01 9.10
CA LYS A 239 -21.44 -5.39 8.86
C LYS A 239 -22.15 -6.01 7.64
N ALA A 240 -21.41 -6.36 6.60
CA ALA A 240 -21.88 -7.11 5.43
C ALA A 240 -22.17 -8.57 5.79
N LYS A 241 -23.41 -9.01 5.56
CA LYS A 241 -23.95 -10.29 6.05
C LYS A 241 -24.85 -11.03 5.06
N LEU A 242 -25.22 -10.43 3.92
CA LEU A 242 -26.15 -11.04 2.96
C LEU A 242 -25.47 -11.71 1.77
N GLY A 243 -24.33 -11.21 1.31
CA GLY A 243 -23.57 -11.78 0.21
C GLY A 243 -22.60 -12.89 0.63
N GLN A 244 -22.39 -13.85 -0.28
CA GLN A 244 -21.41 -14.93 -0.16
C GLN A 244 -19.98 -14.44 -0.47
N VAL A 245 -19.85 -13.39 -1.28
CA VAL A 245 -18.58 -12.72 -1.61
C VAL A 245 -18.60 -11.30 -1.07
N LEU A 246 -17.46 -10.84 -0.56
CA LEU A 246 -17.22 -9.43 -0.25
C LEU A 246 -16.51 -8.79 -1.44
N VAL A 247 -17.09 -7.72 -2.00
CA VAL A 247 -16.48 -6.96 -3.10
C VAL A 247 -16.19 -5.54 -2.62
N TYR A 248 -14.92 -5.20 -2.48
CA TYR A 248 -14.49 -3.88 -2.06
C TYR A 248 -14.32 -2.94 -3.25
N LEU A 249 -14.81 -1.72 -3.07
CA LEU A 249 -14.57 -0.59 -3.97
C LEU A 249 -14.17 0.63 -3.13
N ASP A 250 -13.30 1.48 -3.67
CA ASP A 250 -13.10 2.82 -3.12
C ASP A 250 -14.29 3.73 -3.46
N ALA A 251 -14.51 4.77 -2.66
CA ALA A 251 -15.67 5.65 -2.73
C ALA A 251 -15.68 6.66 -3.90
N HIS A 252 -14.80 6.48 -4.88
CA HIS A 252 -14.63 7.31 -6.06
C HIS A 252 -14.27 6.42 -7.27
N CYS A 253 -15.14 5.45 -7.52
CA CYS A 253 -15.04 4.48 -8.61
C CYS A 253 -16.27 4.48 -9.53
N GLU A 254 -16.12 3.97 -10.74
CA GLU A 254 -17.21 3.67 -11.67
C GLU A 254 -17.00 2.28 -12.29
N VAL A 255 -17.93 1.36 -12.06
CA VAL A 255 -17.79 -0.01 -12.59
C VAL A 255 -18.13 -0.08 -14.07
N GLY A 256 -17.43 -0.94 -14.81
CA GLY A 256 -17.61 -1.14 -16.24
C GLY A 256 -18.80 -2.04 -16.62
N ILE A 257 -19.04 -2.17 -17.93
CA ILE A 257 -20.05 -3.08 -18.49
C ILE A 257 -19.65 -4.53 -18.19
N ASN A 258 -20.61 -5.33 -17.72
CA ASN A 258 -20.42 -6.75 -17.38
C ASN A 258 -19.21 -7.01 -16.46
N TRP A 259 -18.96 -6.12 -15.49
CA TRP A 259 -17.84 -6.26 -14.56
C TRP A 259 -17.98 -7.46 -13.61
N TYR A 260 -19.22 -7.87 -13.30
CA TYR A 260 -19.52 -8.80 -12.20
C TYR A 260 -19.19 -10.26 -12.51
N ALA A 261 -19.72 -10.82 -13.61
CA ALA A 261 -19.55 -12.24 -13.95
C ALA A 261 -18.07 -12.68 -14.07
N PRO A 262 -17.21 -11.98 -14.85
CA PRO A 262 -15.79 -12.30 -14.89
C PRO A 262 -15.08 -12.19 -13.53
N LEU A 263 -15.48 -11.27 -12.65
CA LEU A 263 -14.87 -11.09 -11.33
C LEU A 263 -15.22 -12.24 -10.37
N ILE A 264 -16.45 -12.73 -10.43
CA ILE A 264 -17.02 -13.66 -9.43
C ILE A 264 -16.94 -15.13 -9.88
N ALA A 265 -16.86 -15.42 -11.19
CA ALA A 265 -16.72 -16.77 -11.71
C ALA A 265 -15.50 -17.55 -11.13
N PRO A 266 -14.29 -16.98 -10.98
CA PRO A 266 -13.15 -17.71 -10.42
C PRO A 266 -13.35 -18.07 -8.94
N ILE A 267 -13.96 -17.16 -8.17
CA ILE A 267 -14.30 -17.38 -6.74
C ILE A 267 -15.40 -18.44 -6.60
N SER A 268 -16.37 -18.44 -7.52
CA SER A 268 -17.46 -19.42 -7.55
C SER A 268 -16.93 -20.84 -7.78
N LYS A 269 -15.88 -21.00 -8.61
CA LYS A 269 -15.19 -22.27 -8.82
C LYS A 269 -14.27 -22.70 -7.66
N ASP A 270 -13.57 -21.74 -7.06
CA ASP A 270 -12.59 -21.98 -6.00
C ASP A 270 -12.61 -20.82 -4.99
N ARG A 271 -13.23 -21.05 -3.84
CA ARG A 271 -13.40 -20.08 -2.76
C ARG A 271 -12.09 -19.51 -2.20
N THR A 272 -10.95 -20.17 -2.43
CA THR A 272 -9.62 -19.68 -2.01
C THR A 272 -9.02 -18.68 -3.02
N THR A 273 -9.77 -18.35 -4.07
CA THR A 273 -9.43 -17.32 -5.05
C THR A 273 -9.93 -15.95 -4.59
N CYS A 274 -9.02 -14.99 -4.52
CA CYS A 274 -9.32 -13.57 -4.55
C CYS A 274 -9.15 -13.05 -5.98
N THR A 275 -10.08 -12.23 -6.45
CA THR A 275 -10.01 -11.61 -7.78
C THR A 275 -9.93 -10.09 -7.68
N VAL A 276 -9.33 -9.47 -8.70
CA VAL A 276 -9.09 -8.03 -8.80
C VAL A 276 -9.51 -7.58 -10.21
N PRO A 277 -10.39 -6.58 -10.35
CA PRO A 277 -10.68 -6.00 -11.66
C PRO A 277 -9.46 -5.24 -12.18
N LEU A 278 -9.33 -5.08 -13.50
CA LEU A 278 -8.38 -4.11 -14.02
C LEU A 278 -8.85 -2.70 -13.64
N ILE A 279 -7.98 -1.98 -12.94
CA ILE A 279 -8.26 -0.63 -12.44
C ILE A 279 -7.90 0.35 -13.55
N ASP A 280 -8.88 1.10 -14.03
CA ASP A 280 -8.70 2.15 -15.04
C ASP A 280 -8.63 3.53 -14.37
N VAL A 281 -7.99 4.49 -15.02
CA VAL A 281 -7.83 5.86 -14.52
C VAL A 281 -9.04 6.69 -14.96
N ILE A 282 -9.84 7.13 -14.00
CA ILE A 282 -10.76 8.26 -14.19
C ILE A 282 -9.96 9.54 -13.93
N ASP A 283 -9.91 10.42 -14.92
CA ASP A 283 -9.19 11.69 -14.86
C ASP A 283 -9.89 12.64 -13.85
N GLY A 284 -9.25 12.93 -12.72
CA GLY A 284 -9.85 13.71 -11.63
C GLY A 284 -10.20 15.17 -11.95
N ASN A 285 -9.87 15.66 -13.15
CA ASN A 285 -10.25 16.99 -13.63
C ASN A 285 -11.38 16.95 -14.67
N THR A 286 -11.33 15.99 -15.60
CA THR A 286 -12.18 15.95 -16.81
C THR A 286 -13.06 14.71 -16.93
N TYR A 287 -12.94 13.76 -15.99
CA TYR A 287 -13.79 12.57 -15.85
C TYR A 287 -13.84 11.63 -17.07
N LYS A 288 -12.91 11.75 -18.02
CA LYS A 288 -12.63 10.69 -19.00
C LYS A 288 -12.06 9.46 -18.30
N ILE A 289 -12.29 8.27 -18.87
CA ILE A 289 -11.75 7.00 -18.35
C ILE A 289 -10.77 6.41 -19.36
N VAL A 290 -9.55 6.09 -18.92
CA VAL A 290 -8.45 5.58 -19.74
C VAL A 290 -7.71 4.44 -19.02
N PRO A 291 -7.12 3.46 -19.73
CA PRO A 291 -6.42 2.36 -19.08
C PRO A 291 -5.10 2.79 -18.42
N GLN A 292 -4.73 2.12 -17.32
CA GLN A 292 -3.43 2.33 -16.66
C GLN A 292 -2.26 1.84 -17.53
N GLY A 293 -1.50 2.75 -18.14
CA GLY A 293 -0.26 2.44 -18.86
C GLY A 293 0.80 1.74 -17.99
N GLY A 294 1.77 1.07 -18.62
CA GLY A 294 2.77 0.23 -17.93
C GLY A 294 2.40 -1.26 -17.80
N GLY A 295 1.48 -1.73 -18.66
CA GLY A 295 1.32 -3.16 -18.93
C GLY A 295 2.19 -3.63 -20.10
N ASP A 296 1.89 -4.82 -20.59
CA ASP A 296 2.42 -5.42 -21.80
C ASP A 296 1.80 -4.81 -23.08
N GLU A 297 1.96 -5.47 -24.24
CA GLU A 297 1.37 -5.04 -25.52
C GLU A 297 -0.16 -4.95 -25.52
N ASP A 298 -0.83 -5.59 -24.55
CA ASP A 298 -2.28 -5.61 -24.36
C ASP A 298 -2.75 -4.75 -23.17
N GLY A 299 -1.82 -4.03 -22.53
CA GLY A 299 -2.08 -3.23 -21.33
C GLY A 299 -2.22 -4.04 -20.04
N PHE A 300 -1.90 -5.34 -20.05
CA PHE A 300 -1.94 -6.19 -18.87
C PHE A 300 -0.69 -6.03 -18.01
N ALA A 301 -0.89 -5.78 -16.72
CA ALA A 301 0.17 -5.55 -15.74
C ALA A 301 -0.08 -6.35 -14.46
N ARG A 302 0.99 -6.90 -13.89
CA ARG A 302 0.98 -7.57 -12.59
C ARG A 302 1.35 -6.57 -11.49
N GLY A 303 0.76 -6.73 -10.32
CA GLY A 303 1.07 -5.96 -9.12
C GLY A 303 2.36 -6.41 -8.46
N ALA A 304 3.25 -5.46 -8.19
CA ALA A 304 4.60 -5.69 -7.66
C ALA A 304 4.96 -4.64 -6.59
N TRP A 305 6.17 -4.74 -6.06
CA TRP A 305 6.75 -3.77 -5.13
C TRP A 305 8.25 -3.58 -5.40
N ASP A 306 8.81 -2.46 -4.94
CA ASP A 306 10.24 -2.38 -4.68
C ASP A 306 10.57 -2.83 -3.24
N TRP A 307 11.85 -3.02 -2.95
CA TRP A 307 12.31 -3.48 -1.63
C TRP A 307 12.08 -2.46 -0.49
N SER A 308 11.60 -1.24 -0.79
CA SER A 308 11.08 -0.30 0.21
C SER A 308 9.58 -0.47 0.49
N MET A 309 8.93 -1.52 -0.03
CA MET A 309 7.50 -1.81 0.05
C MET A 309 6.61 -0.71 -0.58
N LEU A 310 7.11 -0.01 -1.62
CA LEU A 310 6.26 0.85 -2.45
C LEU A 310 5.62 0.04 -3.58
N TRP A 311 4.33 0.28 -3.84
CA TRP A 311 3.58 -0.34 -4.95
C TRP A 311 4.18 -0.01 -6.32
N LYS A 312 4.29 -1.03 -7.17
CA LYS A 312 4.75 -0.97 -8.56
C LYS A 312 3.83 -1.81 -9.45
N ARG A 313 3.94 -1.62 -10.75
CA ARG A 313 3.31 -2.47 -11.77
C ARG A 313 4.38 -2.88 -12.78
N VAL A 314 4.35 -4.15 -13.18
CA VAL A 314 5.25 -4.76 -14.17
C VAL A 314 4.41 -5.40 -15.28
N PRO A 315 4.87 -5.49 -16.54
CA PRO A 315 4.08 -6.05 -17.64
C PRO A 315 3.78 -7.55 -17.41
N LEU A 316 2.70 -8.04 -18.01
CA LEU A 316 2.34 -9.46 -17.93
C LEU A 316 3.40 -10.36 -18.59
N THR A 317 4.04 -11.21 -17.78
CA THR A 317 5.16 -12.04 -18.23
C THR A 317 4.74 -13.12 -19.25
N LYS A 318 5.69 -13.52 -20.10
CA LYS A 318 5.54 -14.63 -21.05
C LYS A 318 5.10 -15.95 -20.37
N ARG A 319 5.65 -16.26 -19.18
CA ARG A 319 5.29 -17.45 -18.38
C ARG A 319 3.81 -17.47 -17.98
N GLU A 320 3.23 -16.33 -17.61
CA GLU A 320 1.79 -16.25 -17.32
C GLU A 320 0.94 -16.38 -18.60
N LYS A 321 1.37 -15.77 -19.72
CA LYS A 321 0.71 -15.93 -21.02
C LYS A 321 0.68 -17.39 -21.47
N GLU A 322 1.80 -18.10 -21.37
CA GLU A 322 1.93 -19.51 -21.75
C GLU A 322 1.16 -20.47 -20.84
N SER A 323 0.78 -20.04 -19.63
CA SER A 323 -0.07 -20.83 -18.72
C SER A 323 -1.58 -20.75 -19.03
N ARG A 324 -1.98 -19.85 -19.94
CA ARG A 324 -3.37 -19.51 -20.27
C ARG A 324 -3.71 -19.97 -21.69
N LYS A 325 -4.98 -20.30 -21.94
CA LYS A 325 -5.47 -20.77 -23.26
C LYS A 325 -5.96 -19.63 -24.15
N THR A 326 -6.36 -18.52 -23.53
CA THR A 326 -7.03 -17.37 -24.13
C THR A 326 -6.37 -16.07 -23.68
N LYS A 327 -6.67 -14.98 -24.39
CA LYS A 327 -6.06 -13.67 -24.12
C LYS A 327 -6.69 -12.98 -22.91
N THR A 328 -7.96 -13.26 -22.61
CA THR A 328 -8.76 -12.53 -21.61
C THR A 328 -9.22 -13.30 -20.38
N GLU A 329 -8.88 -14.59 -20.23
CA GLU A 329 -9.06 -15.29 -18.93
C GLU A 329 -8.20 -14.66 -17.81
N PRO A 330 -8.50 -14.87 -16.51
CA PRO A 330 -7.71 -14.29 -15.42
C PRO A 330 -6.21 -14.71 -15.43
N TYR A 331 -5.34 -13.90 -14.80
CA TYR A 331 -3.90 -14.20 -14.67
C TYR A 331 -3.38 -13.94 -13.25
N ARG A 332 -2.29 -14.60 -12.84
CA ARG A 332 -1.77 -14.52 -11.45
C ARG A 332 -1.00 -13.23 -11.24
N SER A 333 -1.36 -12.47 -10.19
CA SER A 333 -0.63 -11.27 -9.77
C SER A 333 0.04 -11.48 -8.40
N PRO A 334 1.33 -11.15 -8.21
CA PRO A 334 2.00 -11.25 -6.91
C PRO A 334 1.32 -10.44 -5.80
N ALA A 335 0.80 -9.26 -6.13
CA ALA A 335 0.04 -8.42 -5.19
C ALA A 335 -1.16 -7.71 -5.85
N MET A 336 -2.06 -7.20 -5.01
CA MET A 336 -3.12 -6.24 -5.39
C MET A 336 -2.75 -4.80 -5.02
N ALA A 337 -3.39 -3.83 -5.69
CA ALA A 337 -3.30 -2.41 -5.32
C ALA A 337 -4.04 -2.08 -4.01
N GLY A 338 -4.93 -2.97 -3.54
CA GLY A 338 -5.65 -2.87 -2.26
C GLY A 338 -6.98 -2.11 -2.29
N GLY A 339 -7.17 -1.18 -3.23
CA GLY A 339 -8.41 -0.41 -3.37
C GLY A 339 -9.64 -1.27 -3.73
N LEU A 340 -9.47 -2.17 -4.71
CA LEU A 340 -10.55 -2.92 -5.34
C LEU A 340 -10.21 -4.40 -5.42
N PHE A 341 -11.06 -5.26 -4.86
CA PHE A 341 -10.94 -6.72 -4.94
C PHE A 341 -12.25 -7.43 -4.55
N ALA A 342 -12.39 -8.69 -4.94
CA ALA A 342 -13.45 -9.58 -4.50
C ALA A 342 -12.86 -10.84 -3.85
N ILE A 343 -13.46 -11.31 -2.76
CA ILE A 343 -13.02 -12.51 -2.01
C ILE A 343 -14.22 -13.21 -1.36
N GLU A 344 -14.25 -14.53 -1.35
CA GLU A 344 -15.29 -15.30 -0.64
C GLU A 344 -15.31 -14.88 0.84
N ARG A 345 -16.51 -14.61 1.37
CA ARG A 345 -16.69 -13.95 2.66
C ARG A 345 -16.05 -14.76 3.78
N ASP A 346 -16.38 -16.04 3.89
CA ASP A 346 -15.84 -16.91 4.92
C ASP A 346 -14.33 -17.12 4.74
N PHE A 347 -13.82 -17.17 3.51
CA PHE A 347 -12.38 -17.26 3.26
C PHE A 347 -11.63 -16.02 3.79
N PHE A 348 -12.17 -14.81 3.63
CA PHE A 348 -11.54 -13.62 4.19
C PHE A 348 -11.56 -13.62 5.74
N PHE A 349 -12.61 -14.16 6.36
CA PHE A 349 -12.63 -14.38 7.82
C PHE A 349 -11.66 -15.49 8.27
N GLU A 350 -11.51 -16.57 7.50
CA GLU A 350 -10.53 -17.63 7.75
C GLU A 350 -9.08 -17.14 7.63
N LEU A 351 -8.81 -16.17 6.73
CA LEU A 351 -7.52 -15.46 6.65
C LEU A 351 -7.29 -14.45 7.79
N GLY A 352 -8.23 -14.31 8.73
CA GLY A 352 -8.15 -13.35 9.83
C GLY A 352 -8.35 -11.89 9.39
N LEU A 353 -9.06 -11.64 8.28
CA LEU A 353 -9.24 -10.32 7.65
C LEU A 353 -7.87 -9.64 7.40
N TYR A 354 -7.78 -8.30 7.53
CA TYR A 354 -6.50 -7.61 7.66
C TYR A 354 -5.95 -7.68 9.08
N ASP A 355 -4.62 -7.66 9.25
CA ASP A 355 -3.98 -7.48 10.55
C ASP A 355 -4.58 -6.29 11.34
N PRO A 356 -5.13 -6.50 12.56
CA PRO A 356 -5.78 -5.46 13.36
C PRO A 356 -4.81 -4.40 13.89
N GLY A 357 -3.49 -4.67 13.86
CA GLY A 357 -2.45 -3.71 14.22
C GLY A 357 -2.03 -2.76 13.10
N LEU A 358 -2.53 -2.92 11.87
CA LEU A 358 -2.29 -1.97 10.77
C LEU A 358 -3.13 -0.71 10.95
N GLN A 359 -2.50 0.46 10.83
CA GLN A 359 -3.11 1.75 11.15
C GLN A 359 -3.28 2.62 9.91
N ILE A 360 -4.48 3.20 9.75
CA ILE A 360 -4.86 4.18 8.73
C ILE A 360 -4.76 3.71 7.27
N TRP A 361 -3.56 3.57 6.71
CA TRP A 361 -3.32 3.29 5.29
C TRP A 361 -1.93 2.71 5.02
N GLY A 362 -1.85 1.80 4.04
CA GLY A 362 -0.63 1.31 3.42
C GLY A 362 -0.08 0.06 4.11
N GLY A 363 0.34 -0.91 3.30
CA GLY A 363 0.83 -2.22 3.73
C GLY A 363 -0.25 -3.30 3.72
N GLU A 364 -1.52 -2.95 3.89
CA GLU A 364 -2.63 -3.92 3.95
C GLU A 364 -2.81 -4.69 2.64
N ASN A 365 -2.58 -4.00 1.52
CA ASN A 365 -2.65 -4.56 0.17
C ASN A 365 -1.62 -5.68 -0.04
N PHE A 366 -0.44 -5.56 0.58
CA PHE A 366 0.61 -6.58 0.55
C PHE A 366 0.34 -7.68 1.58
N GLU A 367 -0.08 -7.33 2.79
CA GLU A 367 -0.42 -8.26 3.88
C GLU A 367 -1.42 -9.33 3.41
N ILE A 368 -2.54 -8.91 2.81
CA ILE A 368 -3.54 -9.86 2.30
C ILE A 368 -3.03 -10.64 1.07
N SER A 369 -2.21 -10.03 0.22
CA SER A 369 -1.61 -10.71 -0.94
C SER A 369 -0.69 -11.86 -0.51
N TYR A 370 0.12 -11.63 0.53
CA TYR A 370 1.03 -12.64 1.08
C TYR A 370 0.29 -13.74 1.84
N LYS A 371 -0.73 -13.39 2.65
CA LYS A 371 -1.68 -14.34 3.26
C LYS A 371 -2.25 -15.29 2.21
N ILE A 372 -2.88 -14.75 1.16
CA ILE A 372 -3.53 -15.53 0.11
C ILE A 372 -2.53 -16.50 -0.53
N TRP A 373 -1.41 -16.00 -1.06
CA TRP A 373 -0.48 -16.84 -1.80
C TRP A 373 0.27 -17.86 -0.92
N GLN A 374 0.80 -17.45 0.23
CA GLN A 374 1.61 -18.35 1.07
C GLN A 374 0.75 -19.43 1.72
N CYS A 375 -0.47 -19.10 2.15
CA CYS A 375 -1.37 -20.05 2.81
C CYS A 375 -2.19 -20.92 1.81
N GLY A 376 -2.00 -20.73 0.50
CA GLY A 376 -2.44 -21.68 -0.54
C GLY A 376 -3.61 -21.26 -1.42
N GLY A 377 -4.14 -20.05 -1.25
CA GLY A 377 -5.10 -19.43 -2.16
C GLY A 377 -4.45 -18.81 -3.41
N LYS A 378 -5.23 -18.03 -4.16
CA LYS A 378 -4.80 -17.40 -5.43
C LYS A 378 -5.23 -15.93 -5.49
N LEU A 379 -4.40 -15.08 -6.07
CA LEU A 379 -4.74 -13.68 -6.36
C LEU A 379 -4.70 -13.43 -7.87
N LEU A 380 -5.88 -13.25 -8.48
CA LEU A 380 -6.03 -13.18 -9.93
C LEU A 380 -6.48 -11.78 -10.39
N PHE A 381 -5.80 -11.23 -11.38
CA PHE A 381 -6.27 -10.06 -12.12
C PHE A 381 -7.17 -10.53 -13.28
N VAL A 382 -8.29 -9.83 -13.50
CA VAL A 382 -9.38 -10.29 -14.38
C VAL A 382 -9.58 -9.31 -15.54
N PRO A 383 -9.09 -9.61 -16.77
CA PRO A 383 -9.18 -8.72 -17.93
C PRO A 383 -10.56 -8.15 -18.24
N CYS A 384 -11.59 -9.00 -18.16
CA CYS A 384 -12.96 -8.62 -18.53
C CYS A 384 -13.75 -7.93 -17.42
N SER A 385 -13.22 -7.87 -16.20
CA SER A 385 -13.77 -7.04 -15.13
C SER A 385 -12.96 -5.77 -15.04
N ARG A 386 -13.57 -4.62 -15.33
CA ARG A 386 -12.91 -3.32 -15.31
C ARG A 386 -13.66 -2.34 -14.44
N VAL A 387 -12.93 -1.53 -13.68
CA VAL A 387 -13.49 -0.48 -12.82
C VAL A 387 -12.60 0.75 -12.88
N GLY A 388 -13.17 1.90 -13.24
CA GLY A 388 -12.47 3.18 -13.15
C GLY A 388 -12.31 3.62 -11.71
N HIS A 389 -11.17 4.23 -11.38
CA HIS A 389 -10.86 4.87 -10.10
C HIS A 389 -10.42 6.32 -10.33
N ILE A 390 -10.96 7.28 -9.56
CA ILE A 390 -10.62 8.70 -9.72
C ILE A 390 -9.27 8.99 -9.06
N TYR A 391 -8.28 9.35 -9.88
CA TYR A 391 -6.97 9.77 -9.39
C TYR A 391 -7.01 11.21 -8.85
N ARG A 392 -6.52 11.40 -7.62
CA ARG A 392 -6.43 12.73 -6.99
C ARG A 392 -5.43 13.64 -7.69
N LEU A 393 -5.80 14.90 -7.80
CA LEU A 393 -5.01 15.98 -8.38
C LEU A 393 -4.08 16.62 -7.33
N GLN A 394 -3.00 17.24 -7.80
CA GLN A 394 -2.10 18.04 -6.98
C GLN A 394 -2.83 19.25 -6.39
N GLY A 395 -2.52 19.60 -5.14
CA GLY A 395 -3.12 20.72 -4.41
C GLY A 395 -4.15 20.31 -3.35
N TRP A 396 -4.56 19.04 -3.32
CA TRP A 396 -5.33 18.48 -2.20
C TRP A 396 -4.58 18.63 -0.87
N GLN A 397 -5.26 19.06 0.19
CA GLN A 397 -4.63 19.21 1.51
C GLN A 397 -4.51 17.91 2.31
N GLY A 398 -5.12 16.81 1.84
CA GLY A 398 -5.16 15.55 2.56
C GLY A 398 -6.22 15.51 3.68
N ASN A 399 -6.51 14.31 4.19
CA ASN A 399 -7.18 14.13 5.47
C ASN A 399 -6.11 13.83 6.53
N PRO A 400 -5.78 14.75 7.46
CA PRO A 400 -4.70 14.55 8.44
C PRO A 400 -4.94 13.30 9.29
N PRO A 401 -3.89 12.59 9.75
CA PRO A 401 -4.07 11.43 10.63
C PRO A 401 -4.73 11.83 11.96
N PRO A 402 -5.45 10.91 12.64
CA PRO A 402 -5.97 11.18 13.98
C PRO A 402 -4.82 11.44 14.98
N VAL A 403 -5.03 12.33 15.95
CA VAL A 403 -3.97 12.79 16.90
C VAL A 403 -3.37 11.66 17.75
N TYR A 404 -4.08 10.54 17.92
CA TYR A 404 -3.58 9.34 18.61
C TYR A 404 -2.74 8.40 17.73
N VAL A 405 -2.52 8.74 16.46
CA VAL A 405 -1.65 7.99 15.55
C VAL A 405 -0.32 8.73 15.44
N GLY A 406 0.76 8.07 15.90
CA GLY A 406 2.10 8.65 15.93
C GLY A 406 2.76 8.82 14.56
N SER A 407 4.03 9.22 14.59
CA SER A 407 4.90 9.41 13.44
C SER A 407 4.83 8.24 12.44
N SER A 408 4.45 8.52 11.19
CA SER A 408 4.55 7.58 10.06
C SER A 408 3.89 6.18 10.28
N PRO A 409 2.56 6.08 10.48
CA PRO A 409 1.87 4.79 10.68
C PRO A 409 2.12 3.79 9.53
N THR A 410 2.23 4.28 8.29
CA THR A 410 2.52 3.43 7.12
C THR A 410 3.89 2.74 7.19
N LEU A 411 4.92 3.37 7.77
CA LEU A 411 6.21 2.70 8.00
C LEU A 411 6.08 1.58 9.04
N LYS A 412 5.34 1.84 10.12
CA LYS A 412 5.02 0.84 11.14
C LYS A 412 4.28 -0.35 10.54
N ASN A 413 3.29 -0.09 9.69
CA ASN A 413 2.55 -1.12 8.95
C ASN A 413 3.50 -1.97 8.08
N TYR A 414 4.38 -1.34 7.29
CA TYR A 414 5.34 -2.08 6.47
C TYR A 414 6.22 -3.02 7.31
N VAL A 415 6.76 -2.55 8.46
CA VAL A 415 7.57 -3.41 9.35
C VAL A 415 6.76 -4.59 9.88
N ARG A 416 5.48 -4.41 10.25
CA ARG A 416 4.61 -5.53 10.69
C ARG A 416 4.46 -6.58 9.59
N VAL A 417 4.19 -6.16 8.35
CA VAL A 417 4.04 -7.07 7.21
C VAL A 417 5.34 -7.80 6.92
N VAL A 418 6.47 -7.08 6.89
CA VAL A 418 7.81 -7.65 6.64
C VAL A 418 8.20 -8.66 7.71
N GLU A 419 8.05 -8.34 9.00
CA GLU A 419 8.45 -9.23 10.11
C GLU A 419 7.59 -10.49 10.23
N VAL A 420 6.36 -10.51 9.69
CA VAL A 420 5.50 -11.71 9.64
C VAL A 420 5.73 -12.52 8.37
N TRP A 421 5.83 -11.85 7.21
CA TRP A 421 5.62 -12.49 5.90
C TRP A 421 6.85 -12.60 4.99
N TRP A 422 7.97 -11.90 5.26
CA TRP A 422 9.13 -11.83 4.32
C TRP A 422 10.31 -12.77 4.63
N ASP A 423 10.29 -13.48 5.77
CA ASP A 423 11.38 -14.38 6.18
C ASP A 423 12.77 -13.71 6.11
N GLU A 424 13.74 -14.30 5.40
CA GLU A 424 15.08 -13.72 5.20
C GLU A 424 15.09 -12.45 4.34
N TYR A 425 14.06 -12.20 3.52
CA TYR A 425 14.02 -11.06 2.61
C TYR A 425 13.81 -9.71 3.33
N LYS A 426 13.52 -9.73 4.64
CA LYS A 426 13.46 -8.51 5.46
C LYS A 426 14.78 -7.75 5.52
N ASP A 427 15.92 -8.42 5.33
CA ASP A 427 17.23 -7.78 5.24
C ASP A 427 17.29 -6.77 4.08
N TYR A 428 16.61 -7.04 2.96
CA TYR A 428 16.51 -6.12 1.82
C TYR A 428 15.64 -4.90 2.16
N PHE A 429 14.53 -5.10 2.88
CA PHE A 429 13.71 -3.99 3.38
C PHE A 429 14.48 -3.08 4.33
N TYR A 430 15.19 -3.66 5.30
CA TYR A 430 16.04 -2.91 6.23
C TYR A 430 17.32 -2.35 5.59
N ALA A 431 17.67 -2.74 4.36
CA ALA A 431 18.68 -2.06 3.54
C ALA A 431 18.07 -0.86 2.79
N SER A 432 16.87 -0.99 2.22
CA SER A 432 16.17 0.12 1.56
C SER A 432 15.71 1.21 2.54
N ARG A 433 15.18 0.83 3.71
CA ARG A 433 14.65 1.70 4.78
C ARG A 433 15.30 1.44 6.14
N PRO A 434 16.60 1.72 6.32
CA PRO A 434 17.31 1.44 7.57
C PRO A 434 16.75 2.21 8.78
N GLU A 435 16.05 3.34 8.56
CA GLU A 435 15.36 4.14 9.58
C GLU A 435 14.23 3.40 10.30
N THR A 436 13.80 2.25 9.77
CA THR A 436 12.73 1.41 10.34
C THR A 436 13.26 0.32 11.30
N LYS A 437 14.57 0.06 11.34
CA LYS A 437 15.18 -1.05 12.11
C LYS A 437 14.87 -1.04 13.61
N ALA A 438 14.63 0.13 14.19
CA ALA A 438 14.34 0.33 15.62
C ALA A 438 12.89 0.74 15.90
N LEU A 439 12.03 0.75 14.87
CA LEU A 439 10.66 1.28 14.95
C LEU A 439 9.74 0.32 15.75
N PRO A 440 9.02 0.78 16.79
CA PRO A 440 8.15 -0.08 17.60
C PRO A 440 6.88 -0.49 16.84
N TYR A 441 6.96 -1.62 16.12
CA TYR A 441 5.88 -2.15 15.29
C TYR A 441 4.71 -2.81 16.05
N GLY A 442 4.84 -3.00 17.37
CA GLY A 442 3.83 -3.61 18.24
C GLY A 442 3.77 -5.14 18.12
N ASP A 443 2.83 -5.77 18.83
CA ASP A 443 2.76 -7.24 18.86
C ASP A 443 2.30 -7.84 17.52
N ILE A 444 2.95 -8.92 17.12
CA ILE A 444 2.70 -9.72 15.91
C ILE A 444 2.63 -11.22 16.21
N SER A 445 2.55 -11.61 17.50
CA SER A 445 2.58 -13.00 17.95
C SER A 445 1.44 -13.84 17.35
N GLU A 446 0.22 -13.31 17.33
CA GLU A 446 -0.94 -13.99 16.75
C GLU A 446 -0.83 -14.15 15.22
N LEU A 447 -0.20 -13.21 14.52
CA LEU A 447 0.01 -13.26 13.07
C LEU A 447 1.06 -14.31 12.69
N LYS A 448 2.15 -14.41 13.47
CA LYS A 448 3.16 -15.47 13.32
C LYS A 448 2.55 -16.83 13.64
N LYS A 449 1.78 -16.93 14.73
CA LYS A 449 1.02 -18.15 15.07
C LYS A 449 0.03 -18.56 13.97
N PHE A 450 -0.72 -17.61 13.40
CA PHE A 450 -1.62 -17.88 12.27
C PHE A 450 -0.88 -18.53 11.09
N ARG A 451 0.30 -17.98 10.72
CA ARG A 451 1.14 -18.45 9.62
C ARG A 451 1.72 -19.85 9.89
N GLU A 452 2.12 -20.13 11.14
CA GLU A 452 2.57 -21.45 11.59
C GLU A 452 1.44 -22.50 11.62
N ASP A 453 0.29 -22.17 12.21
CA ASP A 453 -0.82 -23.10 12.41
C ASP A 453 -1.43 -23.56 11.07
N HIS A 454 -1.48 -22.67 10.06
CA HIS A 454 -1.93 -22.99 8.70
C HIS A 454 -0.82 -23.57 7.80
N ASN A 455 0.40 -23.76 8.32
CA ASN A 455 1.55 -24.29 7.58
C ASN A 455 1.81 -23.53 6.26
N CYS A 456 1.73 -22.19 6.31
CA CYS A 456 1.89 -21.35 5.12
C CYS A 456 3.33 -21.43 4.58
N LYS A 457 3.48 -21.33 3.26
CA LYS A 457 4.74 -21.46 2.54
C LYS A 457 5.70 -20.29 2.85
N SER A 458 7.00 -20.49 2.65
CA SER A 458 7.99 -19.42 2.84
C SER A 458 7.86 -18.30 1.80
N PHE A 459 8.35 -17.11 2.13
CA PHE A 459 8.46 -15.99 1.20
C PHE A 459 9.37 -16.33 0.03
N LYS A 460 10.42 -17.13 0.27
CA LYS A 460 11.29 -17.65 -0.80
C LYS A 460 10.51 -18.43 -1.86
N TRP A 461 9.64 -19.37 -1.46
CA TRP A 461 8.78 -20.09 -2.43
C TRP A 461 7.91 -19.11 -3.23
N PHE A 462 7.35 -18.11 -2.56
CA PHE A 462 6.49 -17.10 -3.20
C PHE A 462 7.28 -16.24 -4.21
N MET A 463 8.51 -15.85 -3.87
CA MET A 463 9.42 -15.15 -4.78
C MET A 463 9.87 -16.01 -5.97
N GLU A 464 10.08 -17.31 -5.79
CA GLU A 464 10.56 -18.21 -6.87
C GLU A 464 9.42 -18.73 -7.78
N GLU A 465 8.21 -18.96 -7.25
CA GLU A 465 7.07 -19.50 -8.02
C GLU A 465 6.12 -18.43 -8.55
N ILE A 466 5.77 -17.41 -7.75
CA ILE A 466 4.72 -16.44 -8.09
C ILE A 466 5.29 -15.09 -8.55
N ALA A 467 6.34 -14.60 -7.88
CA ALA A 467 6.88 -13.24 -8.02
C ALA A 467 8.30 -13.18 -8.64
N TYR A 468 8.64 -14.20 -9.43
CA TYR A 468 9.96 -14.44 -10.06
C TYR A 468 10.46 -13.31 -10.97
N ASP A 469 9.57 -12.45 -11.42
CA ASP A 469 9.83 -11.29 -12.26
C ASP A 469 10.21 -10.03 -11.46
N ILE A 470 9.84 -9.92 -10.19
CA ILE A 470 10.07 -8.70 -9.39
C ILE A 470 11.56 -8.36 -9.32
N THR A 471 12.45 -9.33 -9.10
CA THR A 471 13.90 -9.09 -9.06
C THR A 471 14.51 -8.68 -10.40
N SER A 472 13.78 -8.84 -11.52
CA SER A 472 14.20 -8.38 -12.84
C SER A 472 13.89 -6.90 -13.10
N TYR A 473 12.90 -6.33 -12.41
CA TYR A 473 12.51 -4.91 -12.51
C TYR A 473 12.97 -4.09 -11.30
N TYR A 474 12.99 -4.72 -10.12
CA TYR A 474 13.45 -4.15 -8.86
C TYR A 474 14.49 -5.11 -8.24
N PRO A 475 15.76 -5.04 -8.66
CA PRO A 475 16.81 -5.91 -8.16
C PRO A 475 17.05 -5.78 -6.64
N LEU A 476 17.58 -6.84 -6.03
CA LEU A 476 17.85 -6.89 -4.58
C LEU A 476 18.86 -5.81 -4.17
N PRO A 477 18.58 -4.96 -3.16
CA PRO A 477 19.51 -3.92 -2.73
C PRO A 477 20.77 -4.52 -2.09
N PRO A 478 21.97 -3.98 -2.39
CA PRO A 478 23.17 -4.26 -1.59
C PRO A 478 22.98 -3.83 -0.14
N LYS A 479 23.73 -4.43 0.80
CA LYS A 479 23.64 -4.03 2.21
C LYS A 479 24.21 -2.62 2.42
N ASN A 480 23.78 -1.96 3.48
CA ASN A 480 24.32 -0.66 3.87
C ASN A 480 25.60 -0.83 4.70
N VAL A 481 26.62 -0.03 4.36
CA VAL A 481 27.84 0.15 5.16
C VAL A 481 27.55 1.09 6.33
N ASP A 482 26.84 2.20 6.08
CA ASP A 482 26.30 3.09 7.11
C ASP A 482 25.09 3.91 6.59
N TRP A 483 24.40 4.61 7.48
CA TRP A 483 23.19 5.38 7.15
C TRP A 483 22.89 6.49 8.18
N GLY A 484 22.04 7.46 7.84
CA GLY A 484 21.59 8.52 8.74
C GLY A 484 21.71 9.93 8.18
N GLU A 485 21.83 10.93 9.06
CA GLU A 485 22.26 12.29 8.67
C GLU A 485 23.73 12.28 8.23
N ILE A 486 24.05 12.96 7.14
CA ILE A 486 25.44 13.30 6.79
C ILE A 486 25.71 14.69 7.32
N ARG A 487 26.27 14.75 8.54
CA ARG A 487 26.53 15.96 9.31
C ARG A 487 27.98 16.41 9.08
N GLY A 488 28.20 17.71 8.96
CA GLY A 488 29.54 18.30 9.01
C GLY A 488 30.14 18.06 10.39
N PHE A 489 31.31 17.41 10.45
CA PHE A 489 31.91 16.96 11.70
C PHE A 489 32.07 18.10 12.71
N GLU A 490 31.57 17.90 13.93
CA GLU A 490 31.51 18.89 15.02
C GLU A 490 30.64 20.14 14.73
N THR A 491 29.74 20.11 13.72
CA THR A 491 28.86 21.25 13.39
C THR A 491 27.36 20.92 13.41
N ALA A 492 26.55 21.97 13.27
CA ALA A 492 25.09 21.92 13.21
C ALA A 492 24.53 21.85 11.76
N TYR A 493 25.39 21.64 10.77
CA TYR A 493 25.01 21.60 9.35
C TYR A 493 25.01 20.19 8.77
N CYS A 494 23.97 19.86 8.01
CA CYS A 494 23.74 18.56 7.41
C CYS A 494 23.53 18.71 5.91
N ILE A 495 23.89 17.68 5.15
CA ILE A 495 23.44 17.57 3.75
C ILE A 495 21.92 17.42 3.76
N ASP A 496 21.26 18.16 2.87
CA ASP A 496 19.82 18.14 2.65
C ASP A 496 19.54 18.02 1.14
N SER A 497 18.59 17.19 0.75
CA SER A 497 18.16 17.14 -0.64
C SER A 497 17.21 18.28 -1.03
N MET A 498 16.68 19.03 -0.05
CA MET A 498 15.63 20.05 -0.24
C MET A 498 14.35 19.53 -0.92
N GLY A 499 14.20 18.20 -1.03
CA GLY A 499 13.15 17.56 -1.83
C GLY A 499 13.43 17.55 -3.34
N HIS A 500 14.64 17.96 -3.77
CA HIS A 500 15.08 17.86 -5.15
C HIS A 500 15.17 16.40 -5.61
N THR A 501 14.90 16.18 -6.90
CA THR A 501 15.00 14.87 -7.55
C THR A 501 15.54 15.04 -8.98
N ASN A 502 15.98 13.94 -9.60
CA ASN A 502 16.18 13.81 -11.05
C ASN A 502 16.92 14.97 -11.73
N GLY A 503 18.11 15.31 -11.22
CA GLY A 503 19.01 16.33 -11.78
C GLY A 503 19.16 17.59 -10.92
N GLY A 504 18.39 17.72 -9.84
CA GLY A 504 18.61 18.78 -8.85
C GLY A 504 19.91 18.59 -8.05
N PHE A 505 20.42 19.68 -7.48
CA PHE A 505 21.62 19.66 -6.63
C PHE A 505 21.26 19.48 -5.15
N ILE A 506 22.15 18.84 -4.38
CA ILE A 506 22.03 18.79 -2.92
C ILE A 506 22.65 20.04 -2.27
N GLU A 507 22.14 20.42 -1.11
CA GLU A 507 22.50 21.64 -0.40
C GLU A 507 22.83 21.35 1.08
N LEU A 508 23.22 22.37 1.84
CA LEU A 508 23.67 22.24 3.23
C LEU A 508 22.72 23.00 4.19
N GLY A 509 21.72 22.28 4.73
CA GLY A 509 20.74 22.82 5.67
C GLY A 509 21.17 22.70 7.14
N PRO A 510 20.56 23.44 8.07
CA PRO A 510 20.66 23.16 9.50
C PRO A 510 20.14 21.74 9.83
N CYS A 511 20.89 20.97 10.59
CA CYS A 511 20.51 19.60 10.96
C CYS A 511 19.25 19.57 11.84
N HIS A 512 18.18 18.94 11.36
CA HIS A 512 16.92 18.84 12.11
C HIS A 512 16.64 17.44 12.71
N ARG A 513 17.45 16.42 12.40
CA ARG A 513 17.36 15.05 12.96
C ARG A 513 16.00 14.33 12.81
N MET A 514 15.16 14.75 11.86
CA MET A 514 13.85 14.12 11.58
C MET A 514 13.88 13.09 10.44
N GLY A 515 15.07 12.78 9.91
CA GLY A 515 15.22 11.97 8.70
C GLY A 515 14.75 12.71 7.45
N GLY A 516 13.92 12.07 6.62
CA GLY A 516 13.38 12.68 5.41
C GLY A 516 14.48 13.11 4.43
N ASN A 517 14.48 14.39 4.05
CA ASN A 517 15.42 14.95 3.07
C ASN A 517 16.88 15.00 3.57
N GLN A 518 17.10 14.92 4.89
CA GLN A 518 18.42 14.80 5.51
C GLN A 518 18.85 13.34 5.78
N LEU A 519 18.07 12.35 5.33
CA LEU A 519 18.40 10.93 5.49
C LEU A 519 19.09 10.35 4.24
N PHE A 520 20.25 9.72 4.44
CA PHE A 520 20.99 9.03 3.38
C PHE A 520 21.46 7.65 3.85
N ARG A 521 21.82 6.79 2.89
CA ARG A 521 22.49 5.49 3.13
C ARG A 521 23.66 5.33 2.16
N ILE A 522 24.74 4.70 2.58
CA ILE A 522 25.83 4.28 1.69
C ILE A 522 25.91 2.76 1.66
N ASN A 523 25.93 2.16 0.47
CA ASN A 523 25.85 0.71 0.28
C ASN A 523 27.19 0.05 -0.08
N GLU A 524 27.27 -1.28 0.08
CA GLU A 524 28.45 -2.10 -0.26
C GLU A 524 28.84 -2.02 -1.75
N ALA A 525 27.96 -1.50 -2.61
CA ALA A 525 28.22 -1.25 -4.03
C ALA A 525 28.74 0.18 -4.32
N ASN A 526 29.16 0.93 -3.29
CA ASN A 526 29.69 2.30 -3.36
C ASN A 526 28.70 3.35 -3.88
N GLN A 527 27.39 3.11 -3.73
CA GLN A 527 26.35 4.10 -4.05
C GLN A 527 25.94 4.85 -2.77
N LEU A 528 25.90 6.18 -2.86
CA LEU A 528 25.37 7.06 -1.82
C LEU A 528 23.94 7.44 -2.21
N MET A 529 22.93 7.04 -1.42
CA MET A 529 21.53 7.00 -1.86
C MET A 529 20.56 7.71 -0.91
N GLN A 530 19.45 8.21 -1.48
CA GLN A 530 18.24 8.61 -0.77
C GLN A 530 17.02 8.10 -1.55
N TYR A 531 16.09 7.42 -0.87
CA TYR A 531 14.97 6.69 -1.49
C TYR A 531 15.43 5.76 -2.63
N ASP A 532 15.00 5.99 -3.88
CA ASP A 532 15.39 5.26 -5.10
C ASP A 532 16.47 5.98 -5.93
N GLN A 533 17.02 7.08 -5.41
CA GLN A 533 17.97 7.94 -6.10
C GLN A 533 19.39 7.84 -5.51
N CYS A 534 20.39 8.15 -6.33
CA CYS A 534 21.79 8.25 -5.96
C CYS A 534 22.27 9.70 -6.03
N LEU A 535 23.26 10.01 -5.20
CA LEU A 535 24.07 11.22 -5.30
C LEU A 535 25.26 10.94 -6.21
N THR A 536 25.55 11.82 -7.15
CA THR A 536 26.73 11.73 -8.05
C THR A 536 27.27 13.12 -8.36
N LYS A 537 28.43 13.20 -9.02
CA LYS A 537 29.02 14.47 -9.47
C LYS A 537 28.21 15.05 -10.64
N GLY A 538 27.73 16.28 -10.49
CA GLY A 538 26.95 16.98 -11.50
C GLY A 538 27.74 17.40 -12.75
N PRO A 539 27.06 17.90 -13.80
CA PRO A 539 27.68 18.28 -15.07
C PRO A 539 28.71 19.43 -14.97
N ASP A 540 28.62 20.27 -13.94
CA ASP A 540 29.61 21.33 -13.67
C ASP A 540 30.95 20.81 -13.11
N GLY A 541 31.06 19.50 -12.87
CA GLY A 541 32.28 18.83 -12.45
C GLY A 541 32.64 19.00 -10.98
N SER A 542 31.81 19.67 -10.17
CA SER A 542 32.11 19.95 -8.75
C SER A 542 30.93 19.80 -7.78
N LYS A 543 29.71 20.23 -8.14
CA LYS A 543 28.54 20.06 -7.27
C LYS A 543 28.06 18.62 -7.26
N ILE A 544 27.33 18.26 -6.20
CA ILE A 544 26.69 16.95 -6.08
C ILE A 544 25.22 17.05 -6.44
N MET A 545 24.79 16.13 -7.30
CA MET A 545 23.48 16.06 -7.96
C MET A 545 22.76 14.79 -7.50
N ILE A 546 21.45 14.87 -7.24
CA ILE A 546 20.60 13.72 -6.93
C ILE A 546 19.80 13.30 -8.17
N THR A 547 19.83 12.01 -8.51
CA THR A 547 19.13 11.45 -9.68
C THR A 547 18.74 10.00 -9.46
N HIS A 548 17.69 9.53 -10.13
CA HIS A 548 17.35 8.09 -10.17
C HIS A 548 18.55 7.26 -10.66
N CYS A 549 18.71 6.04 -10.12
CA CYS A 549 19.86 5.19 -10.40
C CYS A 549 19.55 3.69 -10.35
N ASN A 550 20.13 2.96 -11.30
CA ASN A 550 20.10 1.50 -11.33
C ASN A 550 21.23 0.90 -10.47
N GLN A 551 21.15 -0.40 -10.21
CA GLN A 551 22.13 -1.20 -9.45
C GLN A 551 23.60 -1.09 -9.92
N ASN A 552 23.85 -0.59 -11.14
CA ASN A 552 25.16 -0.51 -11.78
C ASN A 552 25.63 0.92 -12.06
N GLU A 553 24.86 1.93 -11.68
CA GLU A 553 25.17 3.34 -11.92
C GLU A 553 25.65 4.04 -10.64
N TYR A 554 26.44 5.09 -10.80
CA TYR A 554 26.90 5.98 -9.72
C TYR A 554 27.51 5.26 -8.50
N LYS A 555 28.36 4.28 -8.76
CA LYS A 555 29.16 3.54 -7.76
C LYS A 555 30.37 4.35 -7.31
N ASP A 556 30.11 5.62 -7.01
CA ASP A 556 31.10 6.70 -7.05
C ASP A 556 31.68 7.03 -5.66
N TRP A 557 31.18 6.43 -4.57
CA TRP A 557 31.40 6.92 -3.20
C TRP A 557 31.96 5.87 -2.25
N GLN A 558 32.99 6.25 -1.49
CA GLN A 558 33.47 5.49 -0.35
C GLN A 558 33.45 6.34 0.93
N TYR A 559 32.93 5.78 2.03
CA TYR A 559 32.91 6.41 3.36
C TYR A 559 33.95 5.76 4.29
N PHE A 560 34.76 6.60 4.93
CA PHE A 560 35.77 6.20 5.90
C PHE A 560 35.45 6.82 7.26
N LYS A 561 34.69 6.08 8.09
CA LYS A 561 34.20 6.55 9.40
C LYS A 561 35.33 7.09 10.29
N ASN A 562 36.44 6.34 10.41
CA ASN A 562 37.61 6.71 11.21
C ASN A 562 38.42 7.91 10.65
N LEU A 563 38.18 8.32 9.40
CA LEU A 563 38.78 9.51 8.79
C LEU A 563 37.80 10.68 8.67
N HIS A 564 36.54 10.47 9.11
CA HIS A 564 35.41 11.38 8.87
C HIS A 564 35.29 11.80 7.40
N ARG A 565 35.52 10.90 6.44
CA ARG A 565 35.73 11.27 5.03
C ARG A 565 34.80 10.52 4.07
N PHE A 566 34.13 11.26 3.20
CA PHE A 566 33.55 10.73 1.96
C PHE A 566 34.48 11.08 0.79
N THR A 567 34.85 10.08 0.00
CA THR A 567 35.70 10.21 -1.19
C THR A 567 34.91 9.83 -2.44
N HIS A 568 34.95 10.68 -3.46
CA HIS A 568 34.44 10.42 -4.80
C HIS A 568 35.48 9.62 -5.60
N ILE A 569 35.28 8.31 -5.69
CA ILE A 569 36.20 7.30 -6.23
C ILE A 569 36.68 7.66 -7.65
N PRO A 570 35.82 8.04 -8.63
CA PRO A 570 36.27 8.26 -10.01
C PRO A 570 37.20 9.46 -10.23
N SER A 571 37.38 10.33 -9.22
CA SER A 571 38.28 11.49 -9.33
C SER A 571 39.22 11.69 -8.14
N GLY A 572 39.23 10.77 -7.15
CA GLY A 572 40.04 10.89 -5.94
C GLY A 572 39.73 12.10 -5.04
N LYS A 573 38.60 12.79 -5.26
CA LYS A 573 38.25 14.04 -4.56
C LYS A 573 37.48 13.78 -3.28
N CYS A 574 37.56 14.71 -2.33
CA CYS A 574 36.86 14.65 -1.06
C CYS A 574 35.58 15.50 -1.11
N LEU A 575 34.53 15.02 -0.46
CA LEU A 575 33.29 15.79 -0.22
C LEU A 575 33.62 16.98 0.69
N ASP A 576 33.21 18.18 0.30
CA ASP A 576 33.58 19.46 0.88
C ASP A 576 32.34 20.38 0.94
N ARG A 577 32.39 21.44 1.75
CA ARG A 577 31.23 22.32 1.99
C ARG A 577 31.60 23.77 2.21
N SER A 578 30.65 24.66 1.94
CA SER A 578 30.68 26.06 2.37
C SER A 578 29.47 26.34 3.26
N GLU A 579 29.72 26.51 4.56
CA GLU A 579 28.67 26.76 5.56
C GLU A 579 28.05 28.17 5.44
N VAL A 580 28.74 29.10 4.76
CA VAL A 580 28.25 30.47 4.49
C VAL A 580 27.41 30.53 3.21
N LEU A 581 27.66 29.65 2.24
CA LEU A 581 26.92 29.60 0.97
C LEU A 581 25.88 28.48 0.93
N HIS A 582 25.77 27.68 1.99
CA HIS A 582 24.94 26.47 2.09
C HIS A 582 25.17 25.44 0.95
N GLN A 583 26.42 25.33 0.47
CA GLN A 583 26.79 24.53 -0.70
C GLN A 583 27.56 23.26 -0.32
N VAL A 584 27.30 22.18 -1.08
CA VAL A 584 28.00 20.88 -1.02
C VAL A 584 28.64 20.59 -2.39
N PHE A 585 29.92 20.22 -2.40
CA PHE A 585 30.71 19.99 -3.61
C PHE A 585 31.85 19.00 -3.35
N ILE A 586 32.62 18.64 -4.39
CA ILE A 586 33.87 17.88 -4.25
C ILE A 586 35.09 18.72 -4.63
N SER A 587 36.14 18.66 -3.81
CA SER A 587 37.42 19.35 -4.04
C SER A 587 38.61 18.44 -3.74
N GLU A 588 39.84 18.91 -4.03
CA GLU A 588 41.05 18.13 -3.77
C GLU A 588 41.16 17.78 -2.28
N CYS A 589 41.51 16.52 -1.98
CA CYS A 589 41.54 16.01 -0.61
C CYS A 589 42.63 16.65 0.23
N ASP A 590 42.24 17.30 1.32
CA ASP A 590 43.10 18.03 2.25
C ASP A 590 42.71 17.64 3.69
N SER A 591 43.63 17.00 4.42
CA SER A 591 43.40 16.55 5.81
C SER A 591 43.31 17.68 6.83
N SER A 592 43.74 18.90 6.48
CA SER A 592 43.63 20.09 7.34
C SER A 592 42.22 20.71 7.33
N LYS A 593 41.46 20.55 6.24
CA LYS A 593 40.11 21.11 6.10
C LYS A 593 39.08 20.42 6.99
N ALA A 594 38.55 21.14 7.97
CA ALA A 594 37.37 20.72 8.73
C ALA A 594 36.10 20.59 7.85
N THR A 595 36.01 21.35 6.75
CA THR A 595 34.88 21.28 5.80
C THR A 595 34.80 19.95 5.04
N GLN A 596 35.93 19.24 4.92
CA GLN A 596 35.99 17.89 4.36
C GLN A 596 35.77 16.77 5.38
N LYS A 597 35.50 17.12 6.66
CA LYS A 597 35.19 16.16 7.72
C LYS A 597 33.68 16.05 7.93
N TRP A 598 33.19 14.82 7.95
CA TRP A 598 31.80 14.43 7.99
C TRP A 598 31.56 13.22 8.89
N GLU A 599 30.45 13.23 9.62
CA GLU A 599 29.97 12.12 10.43
C GLU A 599 28.62 11.61 9.87
N MET A 600 28.45 10.28 9.82
CA MET A 600 27.19 9.66 9.41
C MET A 600 26.51 9.05 10.64
N ASN A 601 25.42 9.68 11.07
CA ASN A 601 24.77 9.39 12.35
C ASN A 601 23.35 8.86 12.13
N ASN A 602 23.15 7.59 12.51
CA ASN A 602 21.86 6.89 12.43
C ASN A 602 20.75 7.71 13.12
N ILE A 603 19.69 8.05 12.38
CA ILE A 603 18.52 8.75 12.95
C ILE A 603 17.53 7.71 13.46
N LEU A 604 17.36 7.65 14.77
CA LEU A 604 16.25 6.92 15.39
C LEU A 604 14.98 7.76 15.21
N SER A 605 14.01 7.23 14.47
CA SER A 605 12.68 7.82 14.37
C SER A 605 11.90 7.63 15.68
N VAL A 606 11.17 8.67 16.10
CA VAL A 606 10.40 8.75 17.36
C VAL A 606 8.93 9.03 17.03
#